data_AF-A0A932XMG7-F1
#
_entry.id   AF-A0A932XMG7-F1
#
_cell.length_a   1.000
_cell.length_b   1.000
_cell.length_c   1.000
_cell.angle_alpha   90.00
_cell.angle_beta   90.00
_cell.angle_gamma   90.00
#
_symmetry.space_group_name_H-M   'P 1'
#
loop_
_entity.id
_entity.type
_entity.pdbx_description
1 polymer ?
#
loop_
_entity_poly.entity_id
_entity_poly.type
_entity_poly.pdbx_seq_one_letter_code
_entity_poly.pdbx_strand_id
1 'polypeptide(L)'
;MNGGELVAAALEREGVRAVFTLCGGHISPILVAAKRRGIRVVDVRDEAAAIFAADAVARLTGVPGVAVVTAGPGATNSLTAITNARQAESPVIVLGGAPPTILKGRGALQDVDHQAMLVPHVKSAALVTRVRDLAPAVARAFAAARSGTPGPAFVECPTDVLYDERIVREMYGVDAPPRDRTLSDRVRHWALKRHVARLMQPGAAVDTGAQSLETPPPSPELPGRAVSRTSDLLRRARRPVLVLGSQAVRVGALIPRLIEALEHLGVPVYTNGMARGLLRPGHSLSFRHRRTAAL
;
A
#
# COMPACT_ATOMS: atom_id res chain seq x y z
N MET A 1 -8.19 -5.21 22.48
CA MET A 1 -8.18 -5.15 21.00
C MET A 1 -6.90 -5.84 20.56
N ASN A 2 -6.97 -6.86 19.69
CA ASN A 2 -5.76 -7.53 19.18
C ASN A 2 -5.20 -6.75 17.96
N GLY A 3 -4.03 -7.16 17.47
CA GLY A 3 -3.38 -6.47 16.36
C GLY A 3 -4.19 -6.51 15.05
N GLY A 4 -4.86 -7.63 14.76
CA GLY A 4 -5.76 -7.73 13.60
C GLY A 4 -6.87 -6.68 13.61
N GLU A 5 -7.48 -6.43 14.78
CA GLU A 5 -8.51 -5.39 14.97
C GLU A 5 -7.97 -3.97 14.78
N LEU A 6 -6.72 -3.71 15.19
CA LEU A 6 -6.06 -2.42 14.96
C LEU A 6 -5.82 -2.17 13.46
N VAL A 7 -5.38 -3.20 12.74
CA VAL A 7 -5.20 -3.13 11.28
C VAL A 7 -6.55 -2.88 10.61
N ALA A 8 -7.57 -3.67 10.93
CA ALA A 8 -8.90 -3.52 10.32
C ALA A 8 -9.53 -2.15 10.61
N ALA A 9 -9.36 -1.61 11.82
CA ALA A 9 -9.80 -0.26 12.16
C ALA A 9 -9.08 0.81 11.33
N ALA A 10 -7.78 0.65 11.08
CA ALA A 10 -7.01 1.56 10.23
C ALA A 10 -7.47 1.48 8.77
N LEU A 11 -7.76 0.29 8.25
CA LEU A 11 -8.30 0.09 6.90
C LEU A 11 -9.66 0.76 6.72
N GLU A 12 -10.56 0.59 7.70
CA GLU A 12 -11.88 1.22 7.71
C GLU A 12 -11.79 2.75 7.68
N ARG A 13 -10.89 3.34 8.49
CA ARG A 13 -10.65 4.80 8.51
C ARG A 13 -10.13 5.34 7.18
N GLU A 14 -9.39 4.54 6.41
CA GLU A 14 -8.88 4.90 5.08
C GLU A 14 -9.91 4.66 3.96
N GLY A 15 -11.15 4.28 4.31
CA GLY A 15 -12.24 4.08 3.35
C GLY A 15 -12.19 2.74 2.59
N VAL A 16 -11.38 1.78 3.06
CA VAL A 16 -11.22 0.48 2.41
C VAL A 16 -12.51 -0.34 2.54
N ARG A 17 -13.07 -0.74 1.39
CA ARG A 17 -14.33 -1.54 1.33
C ARG A 17 -14.09 -3.02 1.07
N ALA A 18 -12.94 -3.37 0.50
CA ALA A 18 -12.56 -4.74 0.22
C ALA A 18 -11.05 -4.94 0.38
N VAL A 19 -10.67 -6.13 0.81
CA VAL A 19 -9.28 -6.62 0.79
C VAL A 19 -9.21 -7.89 -0.06
N PHE A 20 -8.11 -8.04 -0.78
CA PHE A 20 -7.87 -9.20 -1.65
C PHE A 20 -6.78 -10.08 -1.04
N THR A 21 -6.97 -11.39 -1.04
CA THR A 21 -6.06 -12.30 -0.34
C THR A 21 -6.08 -13.70 -0.93
N LEU A 22 -4.97 -14.43 -0.80
CA LEU A 22 -5.01 -15.88 -0.71
C LEU A 22 -4.87 -16.21 0.78
N CYS A 23 -5.89 -16.85 1.36
CA CYS A 23 -5.92 -17.09 2.81
C CYS A 23 -4.67 -17.84 3.31
N GLY A 24 -4.13 -17.40 4.46
CA GLY A 24 -2.99 -18.04 5.11
C GLY A 24 -2.95 -17.79 6.62
N GLY A 25 -2.33 -18.72 7.36
CA GLY A 25 -2.33 -18.70 8.83
C GLY A 25 -1.69 -17.44 9.43
N HIS A 26 -0.67 -16.89 8.76
CA HIS A 26 0.07 -15.72 9.26
C HIS A 26 -0.73 -14.41 9.24
N ILE A 27 -1.82 -14.35 8.45
CA ILE A 27 -2.63 -13.13 8.25
C ILE A 27 -4.08 -13.28 8.74
N SER A 28 -4.45 -14.48 9.23
CA SER A 28 -5.82 -14.79 9.67
C SER A 28 -6.45 -13.73 10.59
N PRO A 29 -5.75 -13.19 11.61
CA PRO A 29 -6.34 -12.15 12.46
C PRO A 29 -6.78 -10.89 11.71
N ILE A 30 -6.06 -10.50 10.65
CA ILE A 30 -6.42 -9.34 9.81
C ILE A 30 -7.72 -9.64 9.06
N LEU A 31 -7.83 -10.82 8.45
CA LEU A 31 -8.99 -11.20 7.64
C LEU A 31 -10.26 -11.33 8.48
N VAL A 32 -10.15 -11.94 9.66
CA VAL A 32 -11.27 -12.08 10.60
C VAL A 32 -11.76 -10.71 11.07
N ALA A 33 -10.83 -9.83 11.47
CA ALA A 33 -11.18 -8.48 11.93
C ALA A 33 -11.76 -7.61 10.80
N ALA A 34 -11.21 -7.69 9.59
CA ALA A 34 -11.73 -7.00 8.41
C ALA A 34 -13.19 -7.40 8.13
N LYS A 35 -13.47 -8.71 8.13
CA LYS A 35 -14.83 -9.24 7.94
C LYS A 35 -15.80 -8.74 9.03
N ARG A 36 -15.37 -8.73 10.29
CA ARG A 36 -16.18 -8.22 11.42
C ARG A 36 -16.54 -6.74 11.29
N ARG A 37 -15.69 -5.94 10.66
CA ARG A 37 -15.91 -4.52 10.36
C ARG A 37 -16.66 -4.27 9.04
N GLY A 38 -17.15 -5.32 8.39
CA GLY A 38 -17.86 -5.19 7.10
C GLY A 38 -16.96 -4.91 5.91
N ILE A 39 -15.64 -5.00 6.05
CA ILE A 39 -14.71 -4.97 4.92
C ILE A 39 -14.79 -6.33 4.23
N ARG A 40 -15.12 -6.32 2.93
CA ARG A 40 -15.27 -7.55 2.15
C ARG A 40 -13.92 -8.23 1.98
N VAL A 41 -13.80 -9.49 2.40
CA VAL A 41 -12.63 -10.33 2.11
C VAL A 41 -12.89 -11.07 0.80
N VAL A 42 -12.06 -10.81 -0.21
CA VAL A 42 -12.11 -11.48 -1.51
C VAL A 42 -10.93 -12.44 -1.61
N ASP A 43 -11.25 -13.73 -1.54
CA ASP A 43 -10.26 -14.80 -1.69
C ASP A 43 -9.98 -15.05 -3.18
N VAL A 44 -8.70 -15.14 -3.53
CA VAL A 44 -8.24 -15.43 -4.90
C VAL A 44 -7.55 -16.80 -4.96
N ARG A 45 -7.00 -17.19 -6.11
CA ARG A 45 -6.31 -18.48 -6.29
C ARG A 45 -4.80 -18.37 -6.43
N ASP A 46 -4.28 -17.15 -6.46
CA ASP A 46 -2.86 -16.82 -6.60
C ASP A 46 -2.61 -15.43 -6.00
N GLU A 47 -1.50 -15.23 -5.28
CA GLU A 47 -1.23 -13.97 -4.60
C GLU A 47 -1.00 -12.79 -5.57
N ALA A 48 -0.48 -13.03 -6.77
CA ALA A 48 -0.37 -11.99 -7.78
C ALA A 48 -1.76 -11.46 -8.18
N ALA A 49 -2.77 -12.34 -8.26
CA ALA A 49 -4.15 -11.93 -8.53
C ALA A 49 -4.71 -11.03 -7.44
N ALA A 50 -4.33 -11.23 -6.17
CA ALA A 50 -4.73 -10.35 -5.08
C ALA A 50 -4.18 -8.93 -5.27
N ILE A 51 -2.90 -8.83 -5.64
CA ILE A 51 -2.27 -7.53 -5.93
C ILE A 51 -2.91 -6.87 -7.16
N PHE A 52 -3.15 -7.59 -8.25
CA PHE A 52 -3.79 -7.04 -9.46
C PHE A 52 -5.22 -6.57 -9.19
N ALA A 53 -5.98 -7.28 -8.36
CA ALA A 53 -7.31 -6.85 -7.96
C ALA A 53 -7.27 -5.57 -7.11
N ALA A 54 -6.31 -5.48 -6.17
CA ALA A 54 -6.07 -4.25 -5.42
C ALA A 54 -5.67 -3.08 -6.33
N ASP A 55 -4.77 -3.31 -7.29
CA ASP A 55 -4.37 -2.34 -8.31
C ASP A 55 -5.57 -1.83 -9.14
N ALA A 56 -6.46 -2.74 -9.57
CA ALA A 56 -7.67 -2.37 -10.28
C ALA A 56 -8.61 -1.49 -9.43
N VAL A 57 -8.84 -1.84 -8.16
CA VAL A 57 -9.65 -1.03 -7.24
C VAL A 57 -9.05 0.37 -7.08
N ALA A 58 -7.73 0.46 -6.91
CA ALA A 58 -7.03 1.72 -6.77
C ALA A 58 -7.30 2.68 -7.93
N ARG A 59 -7.28 2.15 -9.16
CA ARG A 59 -7.49 2.93 -10.37
C ARG A 59 -8.93 3.30 -10.63
N LEU A 60 -9.86 2.39 -10.32
CA LEU A 60 -11.28 2.59 -10.61
C LEU A 60 -11.97 3.47 -9.59
N THR A 61 -11.48 3.48 -8.34
CA THR A 61 -12.16 4.17 -7.23
C THR A 61 -11.39 5.39 -6.70
N GLY A 62 -10.08 5.49 -6.98
CA GLY A 62 -9.21 6.49 -6.36
C GLY A 62 -8.86 6.19 -4.89
N VAL A 63 -9.45 5.16 -4.28
CA VAL A 63 -9.13 4.68 -2.93
C VAL A 63 -7.99 3.66 -3.03
N PRO A 64 -6.89 3.78 -2.25
CA PRO A 64 -5.81 2.81 -2.31
C PRO A 64 -6.31 1.37 -2.13
N GLY A 65 -5.91 0.49 -3.06
CA GLY A 65 -6.29 -0.91 -3.02
C GLY A 65 -5.48 -1.67 -1.99
N VAL A 66 -6.07 -2.69 -1.37
CA VAL A 66 -5.41 -3.44 -0.28
C VAL A 66 -5.35 -4.92 -0.61
N ALA A 67 -4.13 -5.47 -0.61
CA ALA A 67 -3.88 -6.89 -0.69
C ALA A 67 -3.24 -7.40 0.60
N VAL A 68 -3.67 -8.58 1.05
CA VAL A 68 -3.19 -9.23 2.27
C VAL A 68 -2.62 -10.58 1.88
N VAL A 69 -1.32 -10.78 2.12
CA VAL A 69 -0.59 -11.96 1.64
C VAL A 69 0.14 -12.63 2.81
N THR A 70 0.16 -13.95 2.84
CA THR A 70 0.80 -14.70 3.94
C THR A 70 2.33 -14.60 3.88
N ALA A 71 3.01 -15.15 4.90
CA ALA A 71 4.45 -15.22 4.97
C ALA A 71 5.06 -16.08 3.85
N GLY A 72 6.39 -16.02 3.71
CA GLY A 72 7.16 -16.79 2.74
C GLY A 72 6.57 -16.74 1.32
N PRO A 73 6.03 -17.86 0.80
CA PRO A 73 5.53 -17.96 -0.58
C PRO A 73 4.48 -16.90 -0.93
N GLY A 74 3.65 -16.47 0.03
CA GLY A 74 2.62 -15.48 -0.23
C GLY A 74 3.21 -14.12 -0.66
N ALA A 75 4.26 -13.68 0.01
CA ALA A 75 4.98 -12.47 -0.34
C ALA A 75 5.82 -12.65 -1.62
N THR A 76 6.46 -13.81 -1.82
CA THR A 76 7.32 -14.03 -3.00
C THR A 76 6.53 -14.14 -4.29
N ASN A 77 5.38 -14.84 -4.29
CA ASN A 77 4.49 -14.94 -5.45
C ASN A 77 3.91 -13.58 -5.86
N SER A 78 3.80 -12.65 -4.90
CA SER A 78 3.26 -11.31 -5.13
C SER A 78 4.25 -10.36 -5.82
N LEU A 79 5.55 -10.66 -5.83
CA LEU A 79 6.60 -9.72 -6.21
C LEU A 79 6.41 -9.12 -7.62
N THR A 80 6.05 -9.96 -8.60
CA THR A 80 5.81 -9.51 -9.98
C THR A 80 4.68 -8.50 -10.05
N ALA A 81 3.56 -8.78 -9.38
CA ALA A 81 2.40 -7.89 -9.39
C ALA A 81 2.65 -6.61 -8.59
N ILE A 82 3.41 -6.67 -7.49
CA ILE A 82 3.86 -5.48 -6.74
C ILE A 82 4.71 -4.58 -7.63
N THR A 83 5.67 -5.17 -8.35
CA THR A 83 6.53 -4.44 -9.29
C THR A 83 5.71 -3.78 -10.40
N ASN A 84 4.69 -4.49 -10.92
CA ASN A 84 3.76 -3.91 -11.89
C ASN A 84 3.00 -2.72 -11.31
N ALA A 85 2.44 -2.84 -10.10
CA ALA A 85 1.73 -1.75 -9.44
C ALA A 85 2.64 -0.51 -9.24
N ARG A 86 3.94 -0.71 -8.99
CA ARG A 86 4.93 0.37 -8.92
C ARG A 86 5.15 1.05 -10.27
N GLN A 87 5.39 0.27 -11.32
CA GLN A 87 5.59 0.84 -12.67
C GLN A 87 4.37 1.57 -13.19
N ALA A 88 3.20 1.11 -12.78
CA ALA A 88 1.93 1.70 -13.12
C ALA A 88 1.46 2.77 -12.11
N GLU A 89 2.34 3.19 -11.20
CA GLU A 89 2.16 4.32 -10.30
C GLU A 89 0.86 4.23 -9.48
N SER A 90 0.50 3.02 -9.04
CA SER A 90 -0.80 2.74 -8.45
C SER A 90 -0.70 2.60 -6.92
N PRO A 91 -1.55 3.29 -6.14
CA PRO A 91 -1.47 3.27 -4.68
C PRO A 91 -2.04 1.95 -4.15
N VAL A 92 -1.16 0.99 -3.88
CA VAL A 92 -1.51 -0.33 -3.36
C VAL A 92 -0.88 -0.55 -1.99
N ILE A 93 -1.65 -1.00 -1.02
CA ILE A 93 -1.16 -1.42 0.29
C ILE A 93 -1.05 -2.94 0.31
N VAL A 94 0.15 -3.43 0.61
CA VAL A 94 0.43 -4.86 0.73
C VAL A 94 0.73 -5.17 2.19
N LEU A 95 -0.18 -5.89 2.83
CA LEU A 95 -0.01 -6.38 4.20
C LEU A 95 0.54 -7.80 4.13
N GLY A 96 1.80 -7.98 4.53
CA GLY A 96 2.47 -9.28 4.55
C GLY A 96 2.43 -9.91 5.94
N GLY A 97 2.04 -11.17 6.03
CA GLY A 97 2.22 -11.96 7.26
C GLY A 97 3.68 -12.34 7.46
N ALA A 98 4.09 -12.53 8.72
CA ALA A 98 5.44 -13.02 9.06
C ALA A 98 5.40 -13.99 10.25
N PRO A 99 6.42 -14.85 10.39
CA PRO A 99 6.56 -15.69 11.59
C PRO A 99 6.69 -14.82 12.86
N PRO A 100 6.48 -15.40 14.04
CA PRO A 100 6.61 -14.67 15.30
C PRO A 100 7.97 -13.98 15.44
N THR A 101 8.00 -12.77 15.99
CA THR A 101 9.21 -11.91 16.05
C THR A 101 10.44 -12.59 16.65
N ILE A 102 10.26 -13.48 17.63
CA ILE A 102 11.38 -14.21 18.28
C ILE A 102 11.97 -15.32 17.40
N LEU A 103 11.21 -15.81 16.42
CA LEU A 103 11.60 -16.89 15.52
C LEU A 103 12.15 -16.39 14.18
N LYS A 104 12.01 -15.10 13.87
CA LYS A 104 12.52 -14.52 12.63
C LYS A 104 14.03 -14.68 12.50
N GLY A 105 14.48 -15.18 11.36
CA GLY A 105 15.87 -15.52 11.07
C GLY A 105 16.37 -16.79 11.77
N ARG A 106 15.46 -17.62 12.30
CA ARG A 106 15.81 -18.83 13.09
C ARG A 106 15.21 -20.12 12.51
N GLY A 107 14.90 -20.13 11.22
CA GLY A 107 14.36 -21.30 10.52
C GLY A 107 12.88 -21.54 10.81
N ALA A 108 12.12 -20.48 11.09
CA ALA A 108 10.68 -20.60 11.26
C ALA A 108 10.01 -21.02 9.94
N LEU A 109 8.81 -21.61 10.04
CA LEU A 109 8.02 -21.96 8.86
C LEU A 109 7.75 -20.69 8.03
N GLN A 110 8.05 -20.75 6.73
CA GLN A 110 7.86 -19.63 5.79
C GLN A 110 8.64 -18.34 6.15
N ASP A 111 9.75 -18.47 6.87
CA ASP A 111 10.66 -17.38 7.20
C ASP A 111 11.49 -16.97 5.98
N VAL A 112 11.12 -15.86 5.36
CA VAL A 112 11.81 -15.27 4.21
C VAL A 112 12.08 -13.81 4.54
N ASP A 113 13.24 -13.28 4.13
CA ASP A 113 13.54 -11.87 4.26
C ASP A 113 12.75 -11.04 3.24
N HIS A 114 11.50 -10.73 3.57
CA HIS A 114 10.62 -9.91 2.74
C HIS A 114 11.16 -8.49 2.54
N GLN A 115 11.86 -7.94 3.53
CA GLN A 115 12.37 -6.56 3.45
C GLN A 115 13.44 -6.46 2.37
N ALA A 116 14.44 -7.35 2.41
CA ALA A 116 15.48 -7.40 1.39
C ALA A 116 14.91 -7.59 -0.02
N MET A 117 13.85 -8.40 -0.15
CA MET A 117 13.19 -8.67 -1.43
C MET A 117 12.33 -7.50 -1.95
N LEU A 118 11.55 -6.85 -1.08
CA LEU A 118 10.48 -5.94 -1.51
C LEU A 118 10.88 -4.46 -1.51
N VAL A 119 11.84 -4.03 -0.69
CA VAL A 119 12.26 -2.62 -0.58
C VAL A 119 12.51 -1.95 -1.94
N PRO A 120 13.19 -2.58 -2.93
CA PRO A 120 13.41 -1.97 -4.25
C PRO A 120 12.10 -1.75 -5.04
N HIS A 121 11.06 -2.51 -4.73
CA HIS A 121 9.81 -2.59 -5.49
C HIS A 121 8.65 -1.84 -4.84
N VAL A 122 8.83 -1.27 -3.65
CA VAL A 122 7.80 -0.49 -2.92
C VAL A 122 8.29 0.89 -2.48
N LYS A 123 7.37 1.84 -2.36
CA LYS A 123 7.67 3.21 -1.92
C LYS A 123 8.12 3.27 -0.46
N SER A 124 7.57 2.39 0.36
CA SER A 124 7.95 2.21 1.75
C SER A 124 7.74 0.76 2.14
N ALA A 125 8.67 0.23 2.94
CA ALA A 125 8.54 -1.07 3.59
C ALA A 125 8.69 -0.86 5.10
N ALA A 126 7.87 -1.54 5.90
CA ALA A 126 7.97 -1.51 7.35
C ALA A 126 7.85 -2.92 7.92
N LEU A 127 8.63 -3.23 8.95
CA LEU A 127 8.46 -4.40 9.80
C LEU A 127 7.93 -3.95 11.16
N VAL A 128 6.76 -4.45 11.54
CA VAL A 128 6.15 -4.11 12.82
C VAL A 128 6.59 -5.11 13.88
N THR A 129 7.18 -4.64 14.97
CA THR A 129 7.69 -5.50 16.07
C THR A 129 6.96 -5.33 17.39
N ARG A 130 6.00 -4.40 17.45
CA ARG A 130 5.18 -4.11 18.64
C ARG A 130 3.75 -3.80 18.20
N VAL A 131 2.78 -4.24 19.00
CA VAL A 131 1.35 -4.10 18.69
C VAL A 131 0.96 -2.63 18.49
N ARG A 132 1.48 -1.73 19.33
CA ARG A 132 1.22 -0.29 19.25
C ARG A 132 1.67 0.39 17.95
N ASP A 133 2.61 -0.22 17.24
CA ASP A 133 3.19 0.37 16.03
C ASP A 133 2.42 -0.06 14.76
N LEU A 134 1.47 -1.00 14.85
CA LEU A 134 0.67 -1.50 13.72
C LEU A 134 -0.13 -0.38 13.03
N ALA A 135 -1.04 0.27 13.76
CA ALA A 135 -1.89 1.30 13.18
C ALA A 135 -1.09 2.49 12.60
N PRO A 136 -0.05 3.02 13.29
CA PRO A 136 0.87 3.98 12.70
C PRO A 136 1.58 3.49 11.44
N ALA A 137 2.02 2.24 11.40
CA ALA A 137 2.71 1.69 10.23
C ALA A 137 1.78 1.60 9.03
N VAL A 138 0.53 1.15 9.24
CA VAL A 138 -0.50 1.14 8.20
C VAL A 138 -0.78 2.56 7.70
N ALA A 139 -1.05 3.51 8.59
CA ALA A 139 -1.31 4.91 8.20
C ALA A 139 -0.14 5.54 7.42
N ARG A 140 1.11 5.30 7.84
CA ARG A 140 2.30 5.74 7.09
C ARG A 140 2.39 5.08 5.72
N ALA A 141 2.03 3.80 5.59
CA ALA A 141 2.00 3.11 4.31
C ALA A 141 0.96 3.73 3.36
N PHE A 142 -0.23 4.09 3.84
CA PHE A 142 -1.24 4.81 3.07
C PHE A 142 -0.75 6.20 2.62
N ALA A 143 -0.16 6.97 3.52
CA ALA A 143 0.43 8.26 3.19
C ALA A 143 1.55 8.13 2.14
N ALA A 144 2.44 7.15 2.31
CA ALA A 144 3.52 6.86 1.37
C ALA A 144 2.99 6.39 0.01
N ALA A 145 1.97 5.54 -0.02
CA ALA A 145 1.39 5.03 -1.27
C ALA A 145 0.76 6.14 -2.12
N ARG A 146 0.17 7.17 -1.49
CA ARG A 146 -0.51 8.29 -2.18
C ARG A 146 0.39 9.48 -2.53
N SER A 147 1.45 9.72 -1.76
CA SER A 147 2.28 10.93 -1.88
C SER A 147 3.04 10.99 -3.21
N GLY A 148 3.41 12.19 -3.68
CA GLY A 148 4.21 12.36 -4.90
C GLY A 148 3.68 11.53 -6.08
N THR A 149 4.57 10.76 -6.71
CA THR A 149 4.20 9.67 -7.62
C THR A 149 3.69 8.48 -6.78
N PRO A 150 2.43 8.04 -6.94
CA PRO A 150 1.90 6.94 -6.15
C PRO A 150 2.59 5.62 -6.47
N GLY A 151 2.39 4.65 -5.60
CA GLY A 151 2.96 3.32 -5.77
C GLY A 151 2.66 2.43 -4.57
N PRO A 152 3.12 1.17 -4.63
CA PRO A 152 2.83 0.21 -3.59
C PRO A 152 3.62 0.51 -2.30
N ALA A 153 3.04 0.17 -1.17
CA ALA A 153 3.68 0.21 0.15
C ALA A 153 3.48 -1.14 0.86
N PHE A 154 4.53 -1.62 1.54
CA PHE A 154 4.53 -2.92 2.22
C PHE A 154 4.59 -2.77 3.74
N VAL A 155 3.73 -3.49 4.46
CA VAL A 155 3.76 -3.58 5.92
C VAL A 155 3.80 -5.05 6.31
N GLU A 156 4.94 -5.47 6.87
CA GLU A 156 5.16 -6.80 7.39
C GLU A 156 4.65 -6.89 8.83
N CYS A 157 3.75 -7.85 9.05
CA CYS A 157 2.97 -8.05 10.26
C CYS A 157 3.24 -9.45 10.83
N PRO A 158 4.20 -9.58 11.77
CA PRO A 158 4.43 -10.82 12.50
C PRO A 158 3.18 -11.31 13.23
N THR A 159 2.99 -12.62 13.25
CA THR A 159 1.82 -13.26 13.88
C THR A 159 1.64 -12.91 15.34
N ASP A 160 2.72 -12.86 16.12
CA ASP A 160 2.69 -12.50 17.54
C ASP A 160 2.34 -11.02 17.78
N VAL A 161 2.40 -10.18 16.75
CA VAL A 161 1.92 -8.79 16.80
C VAL A 161 0.43 -8.69 16.42
N LEU A 162 -0.11 -9.70 15.72
CA LEU A 162 -1.50 -9.72 15.24
C LEU A 162 -2.49 -10.39 16.20
N TYR A 163 -2.06 -11.45 16.89
CA TYR A 163 -2.90 -12.20 17.82
C TYR A 163 -3.14 -11.45 19.14
N ASP A 164 -4.14 -11.93 19.89
CA ASP A 164 -4.44 -11.44 21.24
C ASP A 164 -3.31 -11.80 22.22
N GLU A 165 -3.06 -10.93 23.20
CA GLU A 165 -2.00 -11.12 24.19
C GLU A 165 -2.08 -12.49 24.89
N ARG A 166 -3.29 -12.98 25.21
CA ARG A 166 -3.46 -14.30 25.83
C ARG A 166 -2.91 -15.42 24.95
N ILE A 167 -3.22 -15.38 23.65
CA ILE A 167 -2.75 -16.38 22.68
C ILE A 167 -1.23 -16.31 22.52
N VAL A 168 -0.66 -15.11 22.51
CA VAL A 168 0.80 -14.93 22.37
C VAL A 168 1.54 -15.41 23.61
N ARG A 169 1.00 -15.17 24.81
CA ARG A 169 1.55 -15.68 26.06
C ARG A 169 1.54 -17.21 26.11
N GLU A 170 0.44 -17.81 25.66
CA GLU A 170 0.30 -19.26 25.53
C GLU A 170 1.28 -19.84 24.50
N MET A 171 1.36 -19.23 23.31
CA MET A 171 2.29 -19.61 22.24
C MET A 171 3.74 -19.64 22.71
N TYR A 172 4.14 -18.68 23.55
CA TYR A 172 5.50 -18.59 24.09
C TYR A 172 5.69 -19.31 25.42
N GLY A 173 4.63 -19.91 25.99
CA GLY A 173 4.69 -20.62 27.26
C GLY A 173 5.14 -19.77 28.44
N VAL A 174 4.95 -18.44 28.41
CA VAL A 174 5.51 -17.53 29.43
C VAL A 174 4.80 -17.62 30.78
N ASP A 175 3.56 -18.11 30.78
CA ASP A 175 2.76 -18.28 31.99
C ASP A 175 2.96 -19.67 32.63
N ALA A 176 3.59 -20.61 31.91
CA ALA A 176 4.00 -21.91 32.47
C ALA A 176 5.23 -21.74 33.38
N PRO A 177 5.36 -22.55 34.45
CA PRO A 177 6.61 -22.60 35.22
C PRO A 177 7.76 -23.08 34.33
N PRO A 178 8.99 -22.56 34.51
CA PRO A 178 10.14 -23.03 33.74
C PRO A 178 10.32 -24.54 33.92
N ARG A 179 10.48 -25.26 32.81
CA ARG A 179 10.56 -26.73 32.78
C ARG A 179 11.73 -27.28 33.60
N ASP A 180 12.85 -26.54 33.66
CA ASP A 180 14.07 -26.92 34.35
C ASP A 180 14.54 -25.80 35.32
N ARG A 181 15.12 -26.19 36.46
CA ARG A 181 15.50 -25.27 37.57
C ARG A 181 16.89 -24.63 37.41
N THR A 182 17.48 -24.66 36.21
CA THR A 182 18.82 -24.10 36.00
C THR A 182 18.80 -22.56 35.97
N LEU A 183 19.93 -21.92 36.23
CA LEU A 183 20.06 -20.46 36.13
C LEU A 183 19.81 -19.95 34.70
N SER A 184 20.26 -20.69 33.69
CA SER A 184 20.05 -20.34 32.28
C SER A 184 18.57 -20.35 31.91
N ASP A 185 17.78 -21.31 32.42
CA ASP A 185 16.34 -21.38 32.15
C ASP A 185 15.57 -20.25 32.83
N ARG A 186 15.98 -19.84 34.03
CA ARG A 186 15.43 -18.63 34.69
C ARG A 186 15.69 -17.38 33.86
N VAL A 187 16.90 -17.21 33.33
CA VAL A 187 17.26 -16.07 32.48
C VAL A 187 16.47 -16.09 31.17
N ARG A 188 16.35 -17.24 30.50
CA ARG A 188 15.54 -17.40 29.28
C ARG A 188 14.07 -17.06 29.54
N HIS A 189 13.49 -17.58 30.62
CA HIS A 189 12.10 -17.31 30.99
C HIS A 189 11.87 -15.82 31.27
N TRP A 190 12.78 -15.19 32.00
CA TRP A 190 12.74 -13.75 32.22
C TRP A 190 12.83 -12.95 30.91
N ALA A 191 13.73 -13.35 30.00
CA ALA A 191 13.88 -12.71 28.69
C ALA A 191 12.61 -12.83 27.84
N LEU A 192 11.96 -14.01 27.82
CA LEU A 192 10.69 -14.24 27.14
C LEU A 192 9.56 -13.37 27.73
N LYS A 193 9.43 -13.33 29.05
CA LYS A 193 8.46 -12.46 29.73
C LYS A 193 8.68 -10.98 29.38
N ARG A 194 9.94 -10.53 29.40
CA ARG A 194 10.31 -9.16 29.01
C ARG A 194 10.00 -8.88 27.54
N HIS A 195 10.23 -9.85 26.65
CA HIS A 195 9.91 -9.75 25.23
C HIS A 195 8.41 -9.56 25.00
N VAL A 196 7.58 -10.44 25.56
CA VAL A 196 6.11 -10.33 25.47
C VAL A 196 5.63 -9.00 26.04
N ALA A 197 6.12 -8.63 27.23
CA ALA A 197 5.74 -7.36 27.85
C ALA A 197 6.06 -6.17 26.95
N ARG A 198 7.24 -6.15 26.29
CA ARG A 198 7.63 -5.10 25.34
C ARG A 198 6.78 -5.11 24.07
N LEU A 199 6.50 -6.29 23.54
CA LEU A 199 5.71 -6.48 22.32
C LEU A 199 4.27 -5.99 22.50
N MET A 200 3.70 -6.26 23.68
CA MET A 200 2.32 -5.94 24.07
C MET A 200 2.18 -4.56 24.73
N GLN A 201 3.25 -3.76 24.83
CA GLN A 201 3.18 -2.43 25.41
C GLN A 201 2.08 -1.60 24.72
N PRO A 202 1.12 -1.06 25.48
CA PRO A 202 0.11 -0.16 24.92
C PRO A 202 0.76 1.03 24.21
N GLY A 203 0.11 1.47 23.13
CA GLY A 203 0.43 2.73 22.47
C GLY A 203 -0.41 3.86 23.02
N ALA A 204 0.05 5.09 22.84
CA ALA A 204 -0.85 6.23 22.88
C ALA A 204 -1.93 6.06 21.81
N ALA A 205 -3.13 6.58 22.05
CA ALA A 205 -4.14 6.69 21.00
C ALA A 205 -3.55 7.53 19.87
N VAL A 206 -3.36 6.92 18.70
CA VAL A 206 -2.81 7.60 17.54
C VAL A 206 -4.01 8.22 16.83
N ASP A 207 -4.13 9.53 16.91
CA ASP A 207 -5.00 10.25 15.98
C ASP A 207 -4.34 10.22 14.60
N THR A 208 -4.59 9.13 13.86
CA THR A 208 -4.26 9.05 12.44
C THR A 208 -5.28 9.89 11.70
N GLY A 209 -5.16 11.22 11.80
CA GLY A 209 -6.09 12.17 11.18
C GLY A 209 -6.39 11.71 9.75
N ALA A 210 -7.66 11.39 9.49
CA ALA A 210 -8.08 10.91 8.19
C ALA A 210 -7.78 12.01 7.17
N GLN A 211 -6.77 11.82 6.33
CA GLN A 211 -6.64 12.68 5.16
C GLN A 211 -7.74 12.24 4.20
N SER A 212 -8.77 13.08 4.10
CA SER A 212 -9.89 12.84 3.19
C SER A 212 -9.35 12.57 1.79
N LEU A 213 -9.82 11.47 1.18
CA LEU A 213 -9.45 11.04 -0.17
C LEU A 213 -9.76 12.10 -1.24
N GLU A 214 -10.60 13.08 -0.89
CA GLU A 214 -11.07 14.15 -1.76
C GLU A 214 -10.13 15.35 -1.80
N THR A 215 -9.22 15.52 -0.83
CA THR A 215 -8.35 16.69 -0.82
C THR A 215 -7.29 16.50 -1.91
N PRO A 216 -7.31 17.29 -3.00
CA PRO A 216 -6.24 17.22 -3.99
C PRO A 216 -4.92 17.47 -3.27
N PRO A 217 -3.83 16.78 -3.65
CA PRO A 217 -2.52 17.15 -3.12
C PRO A 217 -2.33 18.66 -3.35
N PRO A 218 -1.74 19.39 -2.38
CA PRO A 218 -1.53 20.82 -2.55
C PRO A 218 -0.83 21.04 -3.88
N SER A 219 -1.38 21.95 -4.68
CA SER A 219 -0.79 22.31 -5.97
C SER A 219 0.68 22.64 -5.71
N PRO A 220 1.62 22.00 -6.42
CA PRO A 220 3.02 22.35 -6.25
C PRO A 220 3.17 23.85 -6.52
N GLU A 221 3.95 24.54 -5.70
CA GLU A 221 4.37 25.90 -6.01
C GLU A 221 5.22 25.84 -7.28
N LEU A 222 4.58 26.10 -8.41
CA LEU A 222 5.29 26.18 -9.68
C LEU A 222 6.05 27.51 -9.68
N PRO A 223 7.40 27.50 -9.86
CA PRO A 223 8.15 28.74 -9.95
C PRO A 223 7.55 29.60 -11.07
N GLY A 224 7.08 30.81 -10.76
CA GLY A 224 6.39 31.66 -11.74
C GLY A 224 7.21 31.90 -13.01
N ARG A 225 8.54 31.94 -12.87
CA ARG A 225 9.48 32.01 -14.01
C ARG A 225 9.38 30.82 -14.96
N ALA A 226 9.20 29.60 -14.44
CA ALA A 226 9.08 28.40 -15.25
C ALA A 226 7.76 28.40 -16.04
N VAL A 227 6.65 28.77 -15.39
CA VAL A 227 5.34 28.87 -16.04
C VAL A 227 5.35 29.93 -17.14
N SER A 228 5.88 31.14 -16.85
CA SER A 228 5.99 32.20 -17.86
C SER A 228 6.85 31.78 -19.04
N ARG A 229 8.02 31.15 -18.78
CA ARG A 229 8.90 30.65 -19.85
C ARG A 229 8.20 29.60 -20.72
N THR A 230 7.47 28.65 -20.13
CA THR A 230 6.75 27.62 -20.88
C THR A 230 5.61 28.24 -21.71
N SER A 231 4.87 29.21 -21.16
CA SER A 231 3.87 29.99 -21.91
C SER A 231 4.48 30.70 -23.12
N ASP A 232 5.63 31.37 -22.95
CA ASP A 232 6.31 32.06 -24.04
C ASP A 232 6.78 31.09 -25.13
N LEU A 233 7.33 29.93 -24.74
CA LEU A 233 7.73 28.88 -25.68
C LEU A 233 6.52 28.33 -26.45
N LEU A 234 5.40 28.08 -25.77
CA LEU A 234 4.15 27.63 -26.39
C LEU A 234 3.62 28.67 -27.39
N ARG A 235 3.61 29.96 -27.05
CA ARG A 235 3.14 31.05 -27.93
C ARG A 235 3.99 31.20 -29.18
N ARG A 236 5.31 30.98 -29.08
CA ARG A 236 6.24 31.09 -30.22
C ARG A 236 6.31 29.83 -31.07
N ALA A 237 5.83 28.70 -30.56
CA ALA A 237 5.87 27.43 -31.28
C ALA A 237 4.90 27.45 -32.47
N ARG A 238 5.40 27.10 -33.66
CA ARG A 238 4.55 27.02 -34.88
C ARG A 238 3.74 25.73 -34.97
N ARG A 239 4.22 24.63 -34.38
CA ARG A 239 3.60 23.30 -34.40
C ARG A 239 3.75 22.59 -33.04
N PRO A 240 3.18 23.14 -31.95
CA PRO A 240 3.29 22.55 -30.63
C PRO A 240 2.52 21.23 -30.53
N VAL A 241 2.93 20.40 -29.57
CA VAL A 241 2.24 19.17 -29.20
C VAL A 241 2.34 18.96 -27.69
N LEU A 242 1.26 18.47 -27.08
CA LEU A 242 1.23 18.08 -25.67
C LEU A 242 1.29 16.56 -25.55
N VAL A 243 2.15 16.08 -24.65
CA VAL A 243 2.25 14.65 -24.32
C VAL A 243 1.83 14.49 -22.87
N LEU A 244 0.70 13.83 -22.64
CA LEU A 244 0.11 13.65 -21.31
C LEU A 244 0.22 12.20 -20.85
N GLY A 245 0.75 12.02 -19.63
CA GLY A 245 0.91 10.74 -18.96
C GLY A 245 -0.20 10.43 -17.95
N SER A 246 -0.10 9.27 -17.30
CA SER A 246 -1.02 8.75 -16.26
C SER A 246 -1.34 9.79 -15.18
N GLN A 247 -0.35 10.58 -14.77
CA GLN A 247 -0.49 11.60 -13.74
C GLN A 247 -1.57 12.65 -14.06
N ALA A 248 -1.85 12.90 -15.34
CA ALA A 248 -2.86 13.87 -15.78
C ALA A 248 -4.31 13.42 -15.48
N VAL A 249 -4.56 12.11 -15.38
CA VAL A 249 -5.91 11.55 -15.16
C VAL A 249 -6.12 11.06 -13.73
N ARG A 250 -5.16 11.28 -12.84
CA ARG A 250 -5.18 10.66 -11.51
C ARG A 250 -6.16 11.33 -10.54
N VAL A 251 -6.21 12.66 -10.53
CA VAL A 251 -7.14 13.40 -9.68
C VAL A 251 -8.41 13.63 -10.49
N GLY A 252 -9.37 12.73 -10.36
CA GLY A 252 -10.62 12.76 -11.14
C GLY A 252 -11.32 14.12 -11.10
N ALA A 253 -11.32 14.77 -9.93
CA ALA A 253 -11.90 16.11 -9.74
C ALA A 253 -11.23 17.21 -10.60
N LEU A 254 -9.98 17.04 -11.02
CA LEU A 254 -9.26 18.00 -11.86
C LEU A 254 -9.42 17.73 -13.36
N ILE A 255 -9.93 16.56 -13.75
CA ILE A 255 -10.07 16.18 -15.16
C ILE A 255 -10.91 17.18 -15.96
N PRO A 256 -12.10 17.64 -15.50
CA PRO A 256 -12.89 18.61 -16.26
C PRO A 256 -12.13 19.92 -16.51
N ARG A 257 -11.46 20.44 -15.48
CA ARG A 257 -10.65 21.66 -15.57
C ARG A 257 -9.44 21.49 -16.48
N LEU A 258 -8.82 20.31 -16.48
CA LEU A 258 -7.74 19.99 -17.41
C LEU A 258 -8.23 19.99 -18.85
N ILE A 259 -9.38 19.36 -19.13
CA ILE A 259 -9.97 19.33 -20.48
C ILE A 259 -10.25 20.75 -20.98
N GLU A 260 -10.88 21.59 -20.16
CA GLU A 260 -11.14 23.01 -20.48
C GLU A 260 -9.84 23.77 -20.81
N ALA A 261 -8.78 23.55 -20.02
CA ALA A 261 -7.49 24.17 -20.28
C ALA A 261 -6.86 23.69 -21.60
N LEU A 262 -7.00 22.40 -21.94
CA LEU A 262 -6.52 21.85 -23.21
C LEU A 262 -7.29 22.44 -24.40
N GLU A 263 -8.62 22.56 -24.28
CA GLU A 263 -9.49 23.19 -25.28
C GLU A 263 -9.13 24.65 -25.51
N HIS A 264 -8.87 25.41 -24.43
CA HIS A 264 -8.45 26.80 -24.53
C HIS A 264 -7.07 26.96 -25.20
N LEU A 265 -6.15 26.03 -24.97
CA LEU A 265 -4.83 26.03 -25.61
C LEU A 265 -4.91 25.67 -27.10
N GLY A 266 -5.88 24.84 -27.51
CA GLY A 266 -6.05 24.41 -28.91
C GLY A 266 -4.88 23.59 -29.46
N VAL A 267 -4.04 23.02 -28.58
CA VAL A 267 -2.83 22.27 -28.98
C VAL A 267 -3.14 20.77 -29.12
N PRO A 268 -2.65 20.10 -30.18
CA PRO A 268 -2.75 18.64 -30.31
C PRO A 268 -2.22 17.87 -29.08
N VAL A 269 -2.99 16.88 -28.61
CA VAL A 269 -2.68 16.09 -27.40
C VAL A 269 -2.47 14.62 -27.75
N TYR A 270 -1.31 14.09 -27.37
CA TYR A 270 -1.03 12.65 -27.33
C TYR A 270 -1.09 12.16 -25.88
N THR A 271 -1.80 11.07 -25.66
CA THR A 271 -1.83 10.38 -24.36
C THR A 271 -1.01 9.10 -24.44
N ASN A 272 -0.31 8.76 -23.36
CA ASN A 272 0.25 7.42 -23.22
C ASN A 272 -0.86 6.38 -22.99
N GLY A 273 -0.51 5.09 -22.92
CA GLY A 273 -1.48 4.01 -22.72
C GLY A 273 -2.33 4.16 -21.45
N MET A 274 -1.76 4.71 -20.38
CA MET A 274 -2.37 4.83 -19.07
C MET A 274 -3.24 6.07 -18.89
N ALA A 275 -3.07 7.09 -19.74
CA ALA A 275 -3.90 8.30 -19.78
C ALA A 275 -5.03 8.23 -20.82
N ARG A 276 -5.23 7.05 -21.43
CA ARG A 276 -6.34 6.84 -22.37
C ARG A 276 -7.66 7.07 -21.65
N GLY A 277 -8.59 7.72 -22.35
CA GLY A 277 -9.88 8.11 -21.79
C GLY A 277 -9.93 9.55 -21.26
N LEU A 278 -8.78 10.25 -21.14
CA LEU A 278 -8.76 11.68 -20.79
C LEU A 278 -9.64 12.52 -21.73
N LEU A 279 -9.45 12.33 -23.05
CA LEU A 279 -10.28 12.94 -24.09
C LEU A 279 -11.18 11.87 -24.71
N ARG A 280 -12.42 12.23 -25.00
CA ARG A 280 -13.40 11.34 -25.63
C ARG A 280 -12.89 10.87 -27.02
N PRO A 281 -13.25 9.65 -27.47
CA PRO A 281 -12.97 9.23 -28.84
C PRO A 281 -13.50 10.26 -29.86
N GLY A 282 -12.67 10.64 -30.84
CA GLY A 282 -13.04 11.61 -31.87
C GLY A 282 -12.91 13.09 -31.45
N HIS A 283 -12.48 13.38 -30.21
CA HIS A 283 -12.21 14.76 -29.79
C HIS A 283 -11.17 15.42 -30.71
N SER A 284 -11.42 16.67 -31.11
CA SER A 284 -10.61 17.42 -32.11
C SER A 284 -9.13 17.51 -31.72
N LEU A 285 -8.84 17.69 -30.43
CA LEU A 285 -7.49 17.73 -29.88
C LEU A 285 -6.86 16.36 -29.61
N SER A 286 -7.60 15.25 -29.73
CA SER A 286 -7.07 13.92 -29.43
C SER A 286 -6.34 13.34 -30.63
N PHE A 287 -5.01 13.27 -30.52
CA PHE A 287 -4.16 12.64 -31.51
C PHE A 287 -3.72 11.29 -30.96
N ARG A 288 -4.29 10.21 -31.52
CA ARG A 288 -3.82 8.85 -31.24
C ARG A 288 -2.55 8.58 -32.03
N HIS A 289 -1.80 7.55 -31.63
CA HIS A 289 -0.63 7.05 -32.34
C HIS A 289 -0.97 6.80 -33.83
N ARG A 290 -0.84 7.82 -34.68
CA ARG A 290 -0.87 7.71 -36.13
C ARG A 290 0.46 7.13 -36.59
N ARG A 291 0.83 5.98 -36.01
CA ARG A 291 2.10 5.30 -36.24
C ARG A 291 2.26 4.98 -37.74
N THR A 292 1.15 4.72 -38.43
CA THR A 292 1.05 4.49 -39.87
C THR A 292 1.14 5.75 -40.73
N ALA A 293 0.99 6.95 -40.17
CA ALA A 293 1.21 8.21 -40.90
C ALA A 293 2.62 8.79 -40.65
N ALA A 294 3.43 8.08 -39.87
CA ALA A 294 4.81 8.42 -39.52
C ALA A 294 5.83 7.42 -40.10
N LEU A 295 5.36 6.40 -40.83
CA LEU A 295 6.11 5.50 -41.70
C LEU A 295 5.69 5.79 -43.14
#